data_AF-A0A814SE24-F1
#
_entry.id   AF-A0A814SE24-F1
#
_cell.length_a   1.000
_cell.length_b   1.000
_cell.length_c   1.000
_cell.angle_alpha   90.00
_cell.angle_beta   90.00
_cell.angle_gamma   90.00
#
_symmetry.space_group_name_H-M   'P 1'
#
loop_
_entity.id
_entity.type
_entity.pdbx_description
1 polymer ?
#
loop_
_entity_poly.entity_id
_entity_poly.type
_entity_poly.pdbx_seq_one_letter_code
_entity_poly.pdbx_strand_id
1 'polypeptide(L)'
;MSSNENLLYSLIRSKTILNLNSKLLFGLINILVNGLIIRYVNLNIIGIANIRLKLYYTTILFISRESLRYNIPYLNNIGSIYHYINLIWLFISLQLLIILFFFFLTLFIKTNNKQYLGKFYNQPSFIYILSAFIELLSEPFYLLSRITGNDHIHIYIEFIASTI
;
A
#
# COMPACT_ATOMS: atom_id res chain seq x y z
N MET A 1 18.36 1.09 -37.78
CA MET A 1 17.67 1.22 -36.49
C MET A 1 16.56 2.22 -36.67
N SER A 2 15.33 1.73 -36.60
CA SER A 2 14.13 2.48 -37.00
C SER A 2 13.84 3.57 -35.97
N SER A 3 13.31 4.71 -36.38
CA SER A 3 12.93 5.83 -35.50
C SER A 3 12.10 5.41 -34.28
N ASN A 4 11.32 4.33 -34.41
CA ASN A 4 10.51 3.74 -33.33
C ASN A 4 11.35 3.08 -32.22
N GLU A 5 12.49 2.47 -32.55
CA GLU A 5 13.39 1.89 -31.55
C GLU A 5 14.00 2.98 -30.67
N ASN A 6 14.48 4.06 -31.27
CA ASN A 6 15.04 5.20 -30.54
C ASN A 6 13.99 5.89 -29.64
N LEU A 7 12.74 5.97 -30.11
CA LEU A 7 11.64 6.52 -29.34
C LEU A 7 11.29 5.61 -28.14
N LEU A 8 11.20 4.30 -28.35
CA LEU A 8 11.01 3.32 -27.26
C LEU A 8 12.15 3.37 -26.23
N TYR A 9 13.41 3.43 -26.67
CA TYR A 9 14.54 3.57 -25.75
C TYR A 9 14.46 4.86 -24.93
N SER A 10 14.03 5.97 -25.53
CA SER A 10 13.88 7.24 -24.81
C SER A 10 12.75 7.20 -23.75
N LEU A 11 11.62 6.54 -24.05
CA LEU A 11 10.49 6.38 -23.14
C LEU A 11 10.81 5.43 -21.98
N ILE A 12 11.48 4.31 -22.26
CA ILE A 12 11.92 3.35 -21.24
C ILE A 12 12.92 4.03 -20.30
N ARG A 13 13.85 4.80 -20.86
CA ARG A 13 14.83 5.55 -20.09
C ARG A 13 14.18 6.62 -19.21
N SER A 14 13.22 7.39 -19.70
CA SER A 14 12.55 8.40 -18.86
C SER A 14 11.76 7.77 -17.72
N LYS A 15 11.03 6.68 -18.00
CA LYS A 15 10.24 5.95 -16.99
C LYS A 15 11.12 5.33 -15.91
N THR A 16 12.21 4.68 -16.28
CA THR A 16 13.14 4.06 -15.32
C THR A 16 13.83 5.09 -14.43
N ILE A 17 14.28 6.23 -14.99
CA ILE A 17 14.94 7.29 -14.21
C ILE A 17 13.98 7.90 -13.18
N LEU A 18 12.73 8.18 -13.58
CA LEU A 18 11.72 8.75 -12.67
C LEU A 18 11.40 7.79 -11.52
N ASN A 19 11.20 6.51 -11.82
CA ASN A 19 10.88 5.48 -10.81
C ASN A 19 12.05 5.22 -9.86
N LEU A 20 13.29 5.35 -10.35
CA LEU A 20 14.48 5.15 -9.54
C LEU A 20 14.69 6.34 -8.60
N ASN A 21 14.51 7.57 -9.09
CA ASN A 21 14.62 8.78 -8.28
C ASN A 21 13.59 8.80 -7.14
N SER A 22 12.34 8.43 -7.41
CA SER A 22 11.31 8.36 -6.36
C SER A 22 11.67 7.33 -5.29
N LYS A 23 12.06 6.12 -5.69
CA LYS A 23 12.48 5.05 -4.76
C LYS A 23 13.66 5.48 -3.89
N LEU A 24 14.64 6.19 -4.46
CA LEU A 24 15.76 6.71 -3.70
C LEU A 24 15.35 7.77 -2.68
N LEU A 25 14.52 8.74 -3.10
CA LEU A 25 14.02 9.80 -2.22
C LEU A 25 13.25 9.22 -1.02
N PHE A 26 12.33 8.29 -1.26
CA PHE A 26 11.61 7.63 -0.16
C PHE A 26 12.48 6.72 0.68
N GLY A 27 13.45 6.03 0.05
CA GLY A 27 14.46 5.26 0.78
C GLY A 27 15.19 6.13 1.80
N LEU A 28 15.63 7.32 1.39
CA LEU A 28 16.30 8.27 2.29
C LEU A 28 15.38 8.76 3.42
N ILE A 29 14.13 9.10 3.11
CA ILE A 29 13.15 9.51 4.12
C ILE A 29 12.91 8.39 5.13
N ASN A 30 12.72 7.16 4.66
CA ASN A 30 12.51 5.99 5.51
C ASN A 30 13.72 5.72 6.42
N ILE A 31 14.94 5.85 5.89
CA ILE A 31 16.17 5.71 6.68
C ILE A 31 16.24 6.80 7.78
N LEU A 32 15.95 8.05 7.44
CA LEU A 32 15.96 9.16 8.39
C LEU A 32 14.91 8.97 9.50
N VAL A 33 13.67 8.65 9.13
CA VAL A 33 12.58 8.42 10.08
C VAL A 33 12.90 7.25 11.00
N ASN A 34 13.34 6.11 10.46
CA ASN A 34 13.73 4.96 11.27
C ASN A 34 14.91 5.27 12.21
N GLY A 35 15.90 6.04 11.74
CA GLY A 35 17.02 6.49 12.57
C GLY A 35 16.59 7.39 13.72
N LEU A 36 15.62 8.28 13.48
CA LEU A 36 15.04 9.12 14.54
C LEU A 36 14.24 8.28 15.55
N ILE A 37 13.42 7.33 15.08
CA ILE A 37 12.61 6.46 15.96
C ILE A 37 13.51 5.70 16.96
N ILE A 38 14.63 5.14 16.50
CA ILE A 38 15.56 4.39 17.36
C ILE A 38 16.17 5.28 18.46
N ARG A 39 16.33 6.58 18.21
CA ARG A 39 16.86 7.52 19.22
C ARG A 39 15.86 7.89 20.31
N TYR A 40 14.56 7.94 19.98
CA TYR A 40 13.53 8.44 20.89
C TYR A 40 12.66 7.33 21.53
N VAL A 41 12.70 6.10 21.03
CA VAL A 41 11.80 5.02 21.45
C VAL A 41 12.56 3.83 22.02
N ASN A 42 12.06 3.27 23.12
CA ASN A 42 12.62 2.06 23.73
C ASN A 42 12.58 0.86 22.77
N LEU A 43 13.68 0.10 22.73
CA LEU A 43 13.86 -1.11 21.90
C LEU A 43 12.70 -2.11 22.03
N ASN A 44 12.15 -2.29 23.23
CA ASN A 44 11.04 -3.21 23.48
C ASN A 44 9.75 -2.80 22.74
N ILE A 45 9.48 -1.50 22.64
CA ILE A 45 8.29 -0.97 21.94
C ILE A 45 8.50 -1.12 20.42
N ILE A 46 9.71 -0.84 19.94
CA ILE A 46 10.10 -1.03 18.53
C ILE A 46 9.93 -2.49 18.12
N GLY A 47 10.36 -3.45 18.95
CA GLY A 47 10.22 -4.87 18.68
C GLY A 47 8.76 -5.31 18.55
N ILE A 48 7.88 -4.83 19.45
CA ILE A 48 6.45 -5.15 19.40
C ILE A 48 5.79 -4.52 18.16
N ALA A 49 6.16 -3.29 17.80
CA ALA A 49 5.65 -2.63 16.61
C ALA A 49 6.09 -3.34 15.32
N ASN A 50 7.39 -3.59 15.16
CA ASN A 50 7.96 -4.16 13.93
C ASN A 50 7.65 -5.63 13.70
N ILE A 51 7.34 -6.39 14.75
CA ILE A 51 6.94 -7.79 14.60
C ILE A 51 5.42 -7.85 14.59
N ARG A 52 4.78 -7.52 15.70
CA ARG A 52 3.38 -7.86 15.89
C ARG A 52 2.42 -6.94 15.12
N LEU A 53 2.58 -5.63 15.27
CA LEU A 53 1.72 -4.66 14.59
C LEU A 53 2.00 -4.65 13.09
N LYS A 54 3.27 -4.80 12.69
CA LYS A 54 3.65 -4.96 11.29
C LYS A 54 3.06 -6.23 10.68
N LEU A 55 3.13 -7.39 11.36
CA LEU A 55 2.51 -8.63 10.88
C LEU A 55 1.02 -8.42 10.65
N TYR A 56 0.32 -7.86 11.64
CA TYR A 56 -1.10 -7.55 11.55
C TYR A 56 -1.43 -6.64 10.35
N TYR A 57 -0.68 -5.55 10.17
CA TYR A 57 -0.78 -4.67 9.01
C TYR A 57 -0.55 -5.40 7.68
N THR A 58 0.52 -6.19 7.57
CA THR A 58 0.83 -6.94 6.35
C THR A 58 -0.24 -7.99 6.04
N THR A 59 -0.86 -8.60 7.05
CA THR A 59 -1.96 -9.55 6.82
C THR A 59 -3.22 -8.89 6.27
N ILE A 60 -3.57 -7.68 6.74
CA ILE A 60 -4.71 -6.92 6.21
C ILE A 60 -4.49 -6.63 4.73
N LEU A 61 -3.31 -6.12 4.41
CA LEU A 61 -2.93 -5.83 3.04
C LEU A 61 -2.98 -7.10 2.21
N PHE A 62 -2.30 -8.17 2.61
CA PHE A 62 -2.24 -9.40 1.83
C PHE A 62 -3.63 -9.93 1.48
N ILE A 63 -4.52 -10.04 2.48
CA ILE A 63 -5.89 -10.53 2.28
C ILE A 63 -6.66 -9.65 1.30
N SER A 64 -6.55 -8.32 1.47
CA SER A 64 -7.26 -7.38 0.62
C SER A 64 -6.70 -7.35 -0.81
N ARG A 65 -5.37 -7.28 -0.97
CA ARG A 65 -4.67 -7.16 -2.26
C ARG A 65 -4.80 -8.42 -3.11
N GLU A 66 -4.67 -9.58 -2.49
CA GLU A 66 -4.64 -10.84 -3.23
C GLU A 66 -5.96 -11.11 -3.94
N SER A 67 -7.07 -10.73 -3.30
CA SER A 67 -8.40 -10.77 -3.92
C SER A 67 -8.49 -9.90 -5.17
N LEU A 68 -7.79 -8.76 -5.22
CA LEU A 68 -7.75 -7.87 -6.38
C LEU A 68 -6.85 -8.44 -7.46
N ARG A 69 -5.63 -8.85 -7.09
CA ARG A 69 -4.59 -9.33 -8.01
C ARG A 69 -5.02 -10.55 -8.80
N TYR A 70 -5.76 -11.46 -8.16
CA TYR A 70 -6.36 -12.61 -8.82
C TYR A 70 -7.31 -12.21 -9.96
N ASN A 71 -8.03 -11.09 -9.82
CA ASN A 71 -9.06 -10.66 -10.76
C ASN A 71 -8.54 -9.74 -11.90
N ILE A 72 -7.30 -9.20 -11.78
CA ILE A 72 -6.65 -8.33 -12.78
C ILE A 72 -6.63 -8.89 -14.21
N PRO A 73 -6.27 -10.15 -14.48
CA PRO A 73 -6.20 -10.65 -15.87
C PRO A 73 -7.57 -10.62 -16.56
N TYR A 74 -8.66 -10.75 -15.81
CA TYR A 74 -10.02 -10.67 -16.35
C TYR A 74 -10.47 -9.23 -16.63
N LEU A 75 -9.85 -8.24 -15.98
CA LEU A 75 -10.14 -6.81 -16.17
C LEU A 75 -9.67 -6.27 -17.52
N ASN A 76 -8.62 -6.84 -18.12
CA ASN A 76 -8.12 -6.43 -19.43
C ASN A 76 -9.10 -6.74 -20.59
N ASN A 77 -10.05 -7.66 -20.38
CA ASN A 77 -11.05 -8.02 -21.38
C ASN A 77 -12.35 -7.21 -21.26
N ILE A 78 -12.43 -6.27 -20.29
CA ILE A 78 -13.63 -5.47 -20.06
C ILE A 78 -13.61 -4.28 -21.02
N GLY A 79 -14.35 -4.41 -22.12
CA GLY A 79 -14.34 -3.45 -23.23
C GLY A 79 -14.92 -2.05 -22.95
N SER A 80 -15.35 -1.73 -21.72
CA SER A 80 -15.87 -0.40 -21.39
C SER A 80 -15.38 0.14 -20.04
N ILE A 81 -14.96 1.41 -20.04
CA ILE A 81 -14.43 2.11 -18.86
C ILE A 81 -15.48 2.22 -17.74
N TYR A 82 -16.77 2.25 -18.08
CA TYR A 82 -17.87 2.36 -17.13
C TYR A 82 -18.01 1.12 -16.24
N HIS A 83 -17.81 -0.07 -16.84
CA HIS A 83 -17.84 -1.32 -16.09
C HIS A 83 -16.67 -1.39 -15.10
N TYR A 84 -15.53 -0.82 -15.50
CA TYR A 84 -14.35 -0.73 -14.65
C TYR A 84 -14.56 0.21 -13.45
N ILE A 85 -15.18 1.37 -13.66
CA ILE A 85 -15.54 2.30 -12.58
C ILE A 85 -16.47 1.62 -11.57
N ASN A 86 -17.52 0.93 -12.02
CA ASN A 86 -18.42 0.20 -11.13
C ASN A 86 -17.68 -0.86 -10.29
N LEU A 87 -16.70 -1.51 -10.90
CA LEU A 87 -15.92 -2.55 -10.25
C LEU A 87 -14.94 -1.96 -9.21
N ILE A 88 -14.36 -0.77 -9.46
CA ILE A 88 -13.60 -0.02 -8.45
C ILE A 88 -14.46 0.32 -7.23
N TRP A 89 -15.70 0.78 -7.44
CA TRP A 89 -16.61 1.10 -6.33
C TRP A 89 -16.92 -0.12 -5.47
N LEU A 90 -17.08 -1.29 -6.09
CA LEU A 90 -17.26 -2.55 -5.38
C LEU A 90 -16.02 -2.93 -4.58
N PHE A 91 -14.81 -2.74 -5.15
CA PHE A 91 -13.56 -2.97 -4.43
C PHE A 91 -13.37 -2.05 -3.24
N ILE A 92 -13.68 -0.76 -3.37
CA ILE A 92 -13.59 0.19 -2.26
C ILE A 92 -14.52 -0.22 -1.11
N SER A 93 -15.72 -0.70 -1.45
CA SER A 93 -16.69 -1.20 -0.47
C SER A 93 -16.21 -2.48 0.21
N LEU A 94 -15.60 -3.40 -0.54
CA LEU A 94 -15.06 -4.66 -0.04
C LEU A 94 -13.84 -4.44 0.87
N GLN A 95 -12.95 -3.52 0.51
CA GLN A 95 -11.81 -3.10 1.35
C GLN A 95 -12.29 -2.50 2.67
N LEU A 96 -13.33 -1.66 2.63
CA LEU A 96 -13.93 -1.08 3.83
C LEU A 96 -14.45 -2.17 4.79
N LEU A 97 -15.11 -3.21 4.26
CA LEU A 97 -15.59 -4.34 5.05
C LEU A 97 -14.45 -5.13 5.71
N ILE A 98 -13.36 -5.39 4.99
CA ILE A 98 -12.17 -6.07 5.54
C ILE A 98 -11.58 -5.25 6.69
N ILE A 99 -11.45 -3.94 6.51
CA ILE A 99 -10.88 -3.04 7.53
C ILE A 99 -11.77 -2.99 8.76
N LEU A 100 -13.10 -2.89 8.58
CA LEU A 100 -14.07 -2.93 9.68
C LEU A 100 -13.98 -4.26 10.45
N PHE A 101 -13.85 -5.38 9.74
CA PHE A 101 -13.67 -6.70 10.35
C PHE A 101 -12.40 -6.75 11.21
N PHE A 102 -11.27 -6.28 10.67
CA PHE A 102 -10.00 -6.25 11.39
C PHE A 102 -10.01 -5.28 12.58
N PHE A 103 -10.66 -4.12 12.45
CA PHE A 103 -10.86 -3.18 13.55
C PHE A 103 -11.67 -3.81 14.68
N PHE A 104 -12.76 -4.51 14.35
CA PHE A 104 -13.54 -5.26 15.33
C PHE A 104 -12.70 -6.34 16.01
N LEU A 105 -11.90 -7.09 15.24
CA LEU A 105 -10.98 -8.10 15.74
C LEU A 105 -10.03 -7.54 16.82
N THR A 106 -9.52 -6.32 16.62
CA THR A 106 -8.66 -5.63 17.59
C THR A 106 -9.37 -5.33 18.90
N LEU A 107 -10.67 -5.00 18.87
CA LEU A 107 -11.46 -4.76 20.08
C LEU A 107 -11.74 -6.05 20.87
N PHE A 108 -11.90 -7.18 20.17
CA PHE A 108 -12.19 -8.48 20.78
C PHE A 108 -10.96 -9.18 21.32
N ILE A 109 -9.81 -9.04 20.65
CA ILE A 109 -8.55 -9.66 21.08
C ILE A 109 -7.95 -8.84 22.23
N LYS A 110 -8.40 -9.11 23.45
CA LYS A 110 -7.73 -8.61 24.66
C LYS A 110 -6.42 -9.37 24.86
N THR A 111 -5.32 -8.66 24.73
CA THR A 111 -3.98 -9.21 24.94
C THR A 111 -3.67 -9.42 26.41
N ASN A 112 -3.34 -10.66 26.79
CA ASN A 112 -2.89 -11.03 28.13
C ASN A 112 -1.57 -10.37 28.56
N ASN A 113 -0.78 -9.83 27.62
CA ASN A 113 0.49 -9.15 27.90
C ASN A 113 0.25 -7.70 28.38
N LYS A 114 -0.24 -7.55 29.61
CA LYS A 114 -0.42 -6.25 30.28
C LYS A 114 0.89 -5.54 30.65
N GLN A 115 2.05 -6.22 30.56
CA GLN A 115 3.30 -5.76 31.18
C GLN A 115 4.01 -4.59 30.49
N TYR A 116 3.82 -4.34 29.18
CA TYR A 116 4.62 -3.30 28.47
C TYR A 116 3.80 -2.29 27.64
N LEU A 117 2.61 -2.65 27.15
CA LEU A 117 1.72 -1.74 26.39
C LEU A 117 0.30 -1.65 26.96
N GLY A 118 0.06 -2.19 28.16
CA GLY A 118 -1.28 -2.56 28.66
C GLY A 118 -2.34 -1.45 28.70
N LYS A 119 -1.96 -0.17 28.63
CA LYS A 119 -2.91 0.96 28.54
C LYS A 119 -3.03 1.59 27.14
N PHE A 120 -2.00 1.48 26.29
CA PHE A 120 -1.94 2.18 25.01
C PHE A 120 -1.92 1.28 23.79
N TYR A 121 -2.09 -0.04 23.91
CA TYR A 121 -2.04 -0.97 22.78
C TYR A 121 -3.09 -0.69 21.68
N ASN A 122 -4.23 -0.12 22.04
CA ASN A 122 -5.32 0.17 21.10
C ASN A 122 -4.99 1.35 20.15
N GLN A 123 -4.25 2.35 20.64
CA GLN A 123 -3.89 3.54 19.86
C GLN A 123 -3.00 3.23 18.64
N PRO A 124 -1.85 2.54 18.77
CA PRO A 124 -1.03 2.21 17.62
C PRO A 124 -1.75 1.21 16.72
N SER A 125 -2.54 0.27 17.26
CA SER A 125 -3.34 -0.64 16.44
C SER A 125 -4.28 0.12 15.50
N PHE A 126 -4.96 1.17 15.98
CA PHE A 126 -5.79 2.03 15.13
C PHE A 126 -4.97 2.77 14.06
N ILE A 127 -3.80 3.30 14.42
CA ILE A 127 -2.92 4.00 13.48
C ILE A 127 -2.47 3.05 12.35
N TYR A 128 -2.12 1.80 12.66
CA TYR A 128 -1.74 0.79 11.68
C TYR A 128 -2.92 0.34 10.78
N ILE A 129 -4.14 0.30 11.31
CA ILE A 129 -5.34 0.02 10.50
C ILE A 129 -5.61 1.19 9.55
N LEU A 130 -5.46 2.42 10.04
CA LEU A 130 -5.65 3.62 9.23
C LEU A 130 -4.57 3.73 8.14
N SER A 131 -3.32 3.38 8.43
CA SER A 131 -2.27 3.31 7.41
C SER A 131 -2.56 2.23 6.37
N ALA A 132 -3.04 1.04 6.79
CA ALA A 132 -3.48 0.00 5.86
C ALA A 132 -4.63 0.49 4.97
N PHE A 133 -5.59 1.25 5.50
CA PHE A 133 -6.69 1.79 4.71
C PHE A 133 -6.23 2.78 3.64
N ILE A 134 -5.37 3.74 4.01
CA ILE A 134 -4.80 4.72 3.06
C ILE A 134 -4.09 3.99 1.92
N GLU A 135 -3.34 2.95 2.27
CA GLU A 135 -2.63 2.16 1.30
C GLU A 135 -3.56 1.35 0.38
N LEU A 136 -4.62 0.75 0.91
CA LEU A 136 -5.61 0.01 0.12
C LEU A 136 -6.38 0.93 -0.83
N LEU A 137 -6.63 2.18 -0.43
CA LEU A 137 -7.21 3.19 -1.31
C LEU A 137 -6.34 3.52 -2.53
N SER A 138 -5.01 3.38 -2.44
CA SER A 138 -4.11 3.67 -3.56
C SER A 138 -4.18 2.61 -4.68
N GLU A 139 -4.62 1.40 -4.36
CA GLU A 139 -4.62 0.24 -5.26
C GLU A 139 -5.64 0.31 -6.41
N PRO A 140 -6.91 0.71 -6.22
CA PRO A 140 -7.83 0.90 -7.34
C PRO A 140 -7.34 1.98 -8.33
N PHE A 141 -6.69 3.03 -7.82
CA PHE A 141 -6.08 4.04 -8.70
C PHE A 141 -4.93 3.44 -9.51
N TYR A 142 -4.09 2.60 -8.90
CA TYR A 142 -3.02 1.87 -9.60
C TYR A 142 -3.58 1.07 -10.78
N LEU A 143 -4.65 0.32 -10.53
CA LEU A 143 -5.28 -0.50 -11.57
C LEU A 143 -5.90 0.36 -12.68
N LEU A 144 -6.54 1.50 -12.35
CA LEU A 144 -7.09 2.44 -13.33
C LEU A 144 -6.02 3.00 -14.27
N SER A 145 -4.86 3.35 -13.71
CA SER A 145 -3.74 3.87 -14.50
C SER A 145 -3.18 2.86 -15.49
N ARG A 146 -3.20 1.57 -15.11
CA ARG A 146 -2.73 0.49 -15.95
C ARG A 146 -3.64 0.24 -17.15
N ILE A 147 -4.96 0.36 -16.95
CA ILE A 147 -5.96 0.15 -18.01
C ILE A 147 -6.09 1.36 -18.93
N THR A 148 -5.97 2.57 -18.39
CA THR A 148 -6.00 3.80 -19.19
C THR A 148 -4.75 4.00 -20.05
N GLY A 149 -3.66 3.25 -19.80
CA GLY A 149 -2.42 3.34 -20.57
C GLY A 149 -1.72 4.70 -20.45
N ASN A 150 -2.11 5.52 -19.48
CA ASN A 150 -1.62 6.88 -19.33
C ASN A 150 -0.36 6.87 -18.44
N ASP A 151 0.82 6.89 -19.07
CA ASP A 151 2.12 6.71 -18.42
C ASP A 151 2.38 7.72 -17.29
N HIS A 152 1.89 8.95 -17.41
CA HIS A 152 2.04 9.96 -16.36
C HIS A 152 1.33 9.57 -15.06
N ILE A 153 0.13 9.02 -15.15
CA ILE A 153 -0.67 8.59 -14.00
C ILE A 153 -0.05 7.31 -13.40
N HIS A 154 0.45 6.40 -14.25
CA HIS A 154 1.18 5.22 -13.80
C HIS A 154 2.42 5.59 -13.00
N ILE A 155 3.14 6.65 -13.38
CA ILE A 155 4.32 7.13 -12.64
C ILE A 155 3.93 7.72 -11.28
N TYR A 156 2.86 8.52 -11.19
CA TYR A 156 2.39 9.04 -9.90
C TYR A 156 1.91 7.95 -8.94
N ILE A 157 1.42 6.85 -9.47
CA ILE A 157 0.91 5.76 -8.64
C ILE A 157 2.00 4.73 -8.34
N GLU A 158 2.97 4.53 -9.23
CA GLU A 158 4.21 3.83 -8.89
C GLU A 158 5.01 4.63 -7.84
N PHE A 159 4.95 5.97 -7.90
CA PHE A 159 5.47 6.85 -6.86
C PHE A 159 4.81 6.56 -5.51
N ILE A 160 3.47 6.51 -5.43
CA ILE A 160 2.73 6.18 -4.20
C ILE A 160 2.97 4.73 -3.75
N ALA A 161 2.96 3.75 -4.67
CA ALA A 161 3.19 2.34 -4.36
C ALA A 161 4.63 2.06 -3.89
N SER A 162 5.60 2.87 -4.33
CA SER A 162 7.00 2.79 -3.87
C SER A 162 7.24 3.39 -2.49
N THR A 163 6.24 4.08 -1.91
CA THR A 163 6.33 4.65 -0.56
C THR A 163 6.03 3.64 0.55
N ILE A 164 5.55 2.44 0.20
CA ILE A 164 5.29 1.32 1.13
C ILE A 164 6.28 0.17 0.89
#